data_AF-A0A5J4SW32-F1
#
_entry.id   AF-A0A5J4SW32-F1
#
_cell.length_a   1.000
_cell.length_b   1.000
_cell.length_c   1.000
_cell.angle_alpha   90.00
_cell.angle_beta   90.00
_cell.angle_gamma   90.00
#
_symmetry.space_group_name_H-M   'P 1'
#
loop_
_entity.id
_entity.type
_entity.pdbx_description
1 polymer ?
#
loop_
_entity_poly.entity_id
_entity_poly.type
_entity_poly.pdbx_seq_one_letter_code
_entity_poly.pdbx_strand_id
1 'polypeptide(L)' 'MSRKKPNVKNRIEQDIEKRVVSFAIEYPAFGQTRASNELKKEGVFISPCGVRCVWLRHDLETFQKRLKALETKVA' A
#
# COMPACT_ATOMS: atom_id res chain seq x y z
N MET A 1 -15.34 19.94 4.61
CA MET A 1 -15.34 18.73 5.46
C MET A 1 -13.90 18.45 5.90
N SER A 2 -13.67 18.49 7.21
CA SER A 2 -12.37 18.67 7.87
C SER A 2 -11.33 17.59 7.51
N ARG A 3 -10.27 17.96 6.76
CA ARG A 3 -9.05 17.14 6.66
C ARG A 3 -8.30 17.24 7.99
N LYS A 4 -8.73 16.44 8.98
CA LYS A 4 -7.98 16.22 10.22
C LYS A 4 -6.53 15.97 9.85
N LYS A 5 -5.61 16.79 10.37
CA LYS A 5 -4.16 16.68 10.10
C LYS A 5 -3.75 15.21 10.32
N PRO A 6 -3.03 14.57 9.38
CA PRO A 6 -2.64 13.18 9.51
C PRO A 6 -1.82 13.00 10.80
N ASN A 7 -2.30 12.12 11.68
CA ASN A 7 -1.64 11.85 12.95
C ASN A 7 -0.42 10.93 12.70
N VAL A 8 0.78 11.49 12.81
CA VAL A 8 2.05 10.77 12.62
C VAL A 8 2.20 9.61 13.62
N LYS A 9 1.55 9.66 14.78
CA LYS A 9 1.56 8.56 15.77
C LYS A 9 0.77 7.32 15.29
N ASN A 10 -0.15 7.48 14.35
CA ASN A 10 -0.89 6.39 13.72
C ASN A 10 -0.18 5.87 12.47
N ARG A 11 1.09 6.24 12.27
CA ARG A 11 1.89 5.82 11.14
C ARG A 11 2.50 4.46 11.46
N ILE A 12 2.32 3.55 10.51
CA ILE A 12 2.97 2.24 10.53
C ILE A 12 4.47 2.49 10.29
N GLU A 13 5.34 1.58 10.75
CA GLU A 13 6.77 1.69 10.47
C GLU A 13 7.05 1.97 8.99
N GLN A 14 8.01 2.85 8.74
CA GLN A 14 8.33 3.29 7.38
C GLN A 14 8.79 2.13 6.51
N ASP A 15 9.41 1.11 7.10
CA ASP A 15 9.85 -0.09 6.39
C ASP A 15 8.65 -0.90 5.87
N ILE A 16 7.66 -1.12 6.73
CA ILE A 16 6.38 -1.77 6.37
C ILE A 16 5.64 -0.95 5.31
N GLU A 17 5.57 0.38 5.47
CA GLU A 17 4.91 1.26 4.48
C GLU A 17 5.57 1.13 3.11
N LYS A 18 6.91 1.16 3.04
CA LYS A 18 7.67 0.96 1.80
C LYS A 18 7.45 -0.42 1.20
N ARG A 19 7.43 -1.48 2.03
CA ARG A 19 7.22 -2.85 1.56
C ARG A 19 5.84 -3.01 0.94
N VAL A 20 4.78 -2.49 1.59
CA VAL A 20 3.41 -2.49 1.07
C VAL A 20 3.30 -1.76 -0.26
N VAL A 21 3.99 -0.63 -0.40
CA VAL A 21 4.03 0.16 -1.64
C VAL A 21 4.76 -0.59 -2.75
N SER A 22 5.96 -1.14 -2.48
CA SER A 22 6.70 -1.92 -3.49
C SER A 22 5.88 -3.13 -3.95
N PHE A 23 5.29 -3.86 -3.01
CA PHE A 23 4.47 -5.03 -3.31
C PHE A 23 3.27 -4.67 -4.19
N ALA A 24 2.63 -3.52 -3.95
CA ALA A 24 1.51 -3.04 -4.76
C ALA A 24 1.91 -2.62 -6.18
N ILE A 25 3.16 -2.20 -6.38
CA ILE A 25 3.72 -1.88 -7.69
C ILE A 25 4.12 -3.16 -8.42
N GLU A 26 4.78 -4.09 -7.75
CA GLU A 26 5.22 -5.37 -8.33
C GLU A 26 4.04 -6.27 -8.71
N TYR A 27 3.00 -6.29 -7.88
CA TYR A 27 1.80 -7.09 -8.09
C TYR A 27 0.53 -6.22 -8.13
N PRO A 28 0.32 -5.41 -9.18
CA PRO A 28 -0.79 -4.48 -9.25
C PRO A 28 -2.15 -5.19 -9.20
N ALA A 29 -2.22 -6.44 -9.68
CA ALA A 29 -3.41 -7.27 -9.75
C ALA A 29 -3.92 -7.75 -8.38
N PHE A 30 -3.10 -7.67 -7.33
CA PHE A 30 -3.51 -8.11 -6.00
C PHE A 30 -4.38 -7.05 -5.32
N GLY A 31 -5.57 -7.48 -4.88
CA GLY A 31 -6.46 -6.67 -4.05
C GLY A 31 -5.97 -6.57 -2.60
N GLN A 32 -6.61 -5.70 -1.81
CA GLN A 32 -6.26 -5.40 -0.42
C GLN A 32 -6.11 -6.66 0.48
N THR A 33 -7.00 -7.65 0.30
CA THR A 33 -6.99 -8.90 1.08
C THR A 33 -5.83 -9.81 0.69
N ARG A 34 -5.56 -9.96 -0.62
CA ARG A 34 -4.43 -10.77 -1.08
C ARG A 34 -3.10 -10.14 -0.70
N ALA A 35 -2.94 -8.83 -0.89
CA ALA A 35 -1.73 -8.12 -0.47
C ALA A 35 -1.46 -8.27 1.02
N SER A 36 -2.48 -8.13 1.88
CA SER A 36 -2.34 -8.38 3.32
C SER A 36 -1.89 -9.81 3.66
N ASN A 37 -2.44 -10.82 2.97
CA ASN A 37 -2.07 -12.21 3.20
C ASN A 37 -0.64 -12.54 2.75
N GLU A 38 -0.20 -12.03 1.59
CA GLU A 38 1.16 -12.26 1.10
C GLU A 38 2.18 -11.53 1.99
N LEU A 39 1.92 -10.29 2.36
CA LEU A 39 2.76 -9.55 3.31
C LEU A 39 2.86 -10.27 4.65
N LYS A 40 1.75 -10.86 5.12
CA LYS A 40 1.75 -11.67 6.35
C LYS A 40 2.65 -12.91 6.24
N LYS A 41 2.73 -13.54 5.07
CA LYS A 41 3.66 -14.66 4.81
C LYS A 41 5.12 -14.20 4.79
N GLU A 42 5.38 -12.99 4.32
CA GLU A 42 6.71 -12.35 4.36
C GLU A 42 7.11 -11.86 5.77
N GLY A 43 6.24 -12.02 6.79
CA GLY A 43 6.49 -11.56 8.15
C GLY A 43 5.98 -10.14 8.45
N VAL A 44 5.35 -9.48 7.48
CA VAL A 44 4.76 -8.14 7.62
C VAL A 44 3.28 -8.25 8.00
N PHE A 45 2.98 -8.06 9.27
CA PHE A 45 1.59 -8.08 9.76
C PHE A 45 0.89 -6.75 9.52
N ILE A 46 0.07 -6.70 8.46
CA ILE A 46 -0.80 -5.56 8.19
C ILE A 46 -2.22 -6.01 7.82
N SER A 47 -3.22 -5.35 8.37
CA SER A 47 -4.64 -5.59 8.04
C SER A 47 -4.96 -5.10 6.62
N PRO A 48 -5.91 -5.73 5.88
CA PRO A 48 -6.34 -5.25 4.56
C PRO A 48 -6.80 -3.78 4.58
N CYS A 49 -7.42 -3.32 5.68
CA CYS A 49 -7.77 -1.92 5.86
C CYS A 49 -6.54 -1.01 5.95
N GLY A 50 -5.49 -1.49 6.63
CA GLY A 50 -4.20 -0.81 6.72
C GLY A 50 -3.53 -0.70 5.35
N VAL A 51 -3.53 -1.77 4.56
CA VAL A 51 -3.04 -1.78 3.17
C VAL A 51 -3.77 -0.73 2.33
N ARG A 52 -5.10 -0.69 2.40
CA ARG A 52 -5.91 0.33 1.70
C ARG A 52 -5.55 1.76 2.13
N CYS A 53 -5.38 2.01 3.43
CA CYS A 53 -4.96 3.32 3.94
C CYS A 53 -3.59 3.74 3.41
N VAL A 54 -2.63 2.81 3.33
CA VAL A 54 -1.31 3.08 2.73
C VAL A 54 -1.46 3.41 1.25
N TRP A 55 -2.23 2.61 0.50
CA TRP A 55 -2.48 2.86 -0.91
C TRP A 55 -3.15 4.20 -1.19
N LEU A 56 -4.12 4.62 -0.38
CA LEU A 56 -4.76 5.93 -0.53
C LEU A 56 -3.79 7.09 -0.30
N ARG A 57 -2.76 6.91 0.53
CA ARG A 57 -1.74 7.94 0.78
C ARG A 57 -0.69 8.05 -0.32
N HIS A 58 -0.44 6.93 -1.01
CA HIS A 58 0.54 6.82 -2.10
C HIS A 58 -0.10 6.88 -3.49
N ASP A 59 -1.39 7.24 -3.58
CA ASP A 59 -2.15 7.24 -4.84
C ASP A 59 -2.14 5.87 -5.56
N LEU A 60 -2.20 4.76 -4.82
CA LEU A 60 -2.23 3.38 -5.32
C LEU A 60 -3.59 2.70 -5.08
N GLU A 61 -4.65 3.48 -4.92
CA GLU A 61 -5.99 3.00 -4.58
C GLU A 61 -6.63 2.11 -5.67
N THR A 62 -6.37 2.39 -6.94
CA THR A 62 -6.92 1.65 -8.08
C THR A 62 -5.86 0.87 -8.83
N PHE A 63 -6.30 -0.19 -9.50
CA PHE A 63 -5.45 -1.00 -10.36
C PHE A 63 -4.73 -0.16 -11.42
N GLN A 64 -5.43 0.78 -12.06
CA GLN A 64 -4.84 1.67 -13.07
C GLN A 64 -3.71 2.53 -12.49
N LYS A 65 -3.87 3.07 -11.28
CA LYS A 65 -2.81 3.85 -10.64
C LYS A 65 -1.61 2.98 -10.27
N ARG A 66 -1.83 1.74 -9.81
CA ARG A 66 -0.74 0.77 -9.56
C ARG A 66 -0.02 0.35 -10.84
N LEU A 67 -0.76 0.10 -11.91
CA LEU A 67 -0.21 -0.26 -13.21
C LEU A 67 0.67 0.88 -13.76
N LYS A 68 0.18 2.13 -13.68
CA LYS A 68 0.98 3.31 -14.06
C LYS A 68 2.24 3.46 -13.21
N ALA A 69 2.17 3.17 -11.91
CA ALA A 69 3.33 3.18 -11.02
C ALA A 69 4.34 2.08 -11.39
N LEU A 70 3.87 0.91 -11.84
CA LEU A 70 4.73 -0.15 -12.37
C LEU A 70 5.40 0.27 -13.67
N GLU A 71 4.65 0.84 -14.62
CA GLU A 71 5.19 1.35 -15.88
C GLU A 71 6.28 2.41 -15.64
N THR A 72 6.05 3.34 -14.70
CA THR A 72 7.03 4.39 -14.34
C THR A 72 8.29 3.81 -13.67
N LYS A 73 8.18 2.64 -13.01
CA LYS A 73 9.32 1.99 -12.35
C LYS A 73 10.16 1.15 -13.33
N VAL A 74 9.56 0.71 -14.43
CA VAL A 74 10.21 -0.12 -15.47
C VAL A 74 10.77 0.73 -16.62
N ALA A 75 10.18 1.90 -16.88
CA ALA A 75 10.68 2.90 -17.83
C ALA A 75 11.90 3.67 -17.27
#